data_AF-A0AAD9LJ48-F1
#
_entry.id   AF-A0AAD9LJ48-F1
#
_cell.length_a   1.000
_cell.length_b   1.000
_cell.length_c   1.000
_cell.angle_alpha   90.00
_cell.angle_beta   90.00
_cell.angle_gamma   90.00
#
_symmetry.space_group_name_H-M   'P 1'
#
loop_
_entity.id
_entity.type
_entity.pdbx_description
1 polymer ?
#
loop_
_entity_poly.entity_id
_entity_poly.type
_entity_poly.pdbx_seq_one_letter_code
_entity_poly.pdbx_strand_id
1 'polypeptide(L)'
;MNCYLSTQTLDTNSNFIAKLMFRRGVDLKRVAVIPDEEDAIIKTVKELSEFVGPSGYVFTTGGIGPTHDDITYESIAKAFGVSVELHEPTFAALKKYGEEKFPNIPFDDSVKGMATFPVGCKVLPSSGWTPIAVMKNVYILPGIPSMVKDMLTFNEEHFVGVPIHRIIVSTLEYEGTIAAPLKKLQKEHPNVALGSYVNLTEEKTGTRDTSFNTRLTAEGRNAEEVQQVGDKLIELFKGKIADSGTSVNLTTFCAEFCLYLIDSRLQLPDAQYVECELTIQFSSTMGLPKAVFIFLAATLVGICTQKTMATYINMATTYSPMHSLGYPLDSETLDSTKLAASIDTDLAMISKYYTHFYGVSVAKYAAKNNVKLYLGVFMTRETWQPAEIDNAVTAVKAYLGTVAAILVGNENLMIGVKAVDILNIVATIKSRLGSKLAATVKFGTVQRITEYLSSVYAAETASLSAKLDILGVTIYPFFDRRTTPASQLQFWTELLSCGEWCDGPPSHGRCDQ
;
A
#
# COMPACT_ATOMS: atom_id res chain seq x y z
N MET A 1 -6.62 5.11 22.02
CA MET A 1 -5.25 5.75 21.91
C MET A 1 -5.15 6.33 20.51
N ASN A 2 -5.15 7.67 20.36
CA ASN A 2 -5.47 8.35 19.09
C ASN A 2 -4.39 8.17 18.00
N CYS A 3 -4.56 7.20 17.11
CA CYS A 3 -3.56 6.78 16.11
C CYS A 3 -3.21 7.86 15.06
N TYR A 4 -4.17 8.72 14.69
CA TYR A 4 -3.92 9.81 13.72
C TYR A 4 -3.23 11.03 14.34
N LEU A 5 -3.52 11.35 15.60
CA LEU A 5 -2.90 12.48 16.30
C LEU A 5 -1.49 12.16 16.81
N SER A 6 -1.15 10.87 16.95
CA SER A 6 0.17 10.40 17.38
C SER A 6 1.16 10.22 16.22
N THR A 7 0.82 10.62 14.98
CA THR A 7 1.62 10.46 13.74
C THR A 7 1.96 9.01 13.34
N GLN A 8 1.37 8.02 14.00
CA GLN A 8 1.64 6.60 13.75
C GLN A 8 1.02 6.09 12.45
N THR A 9 -0.08 6.71 11.99
CA THR A 9 -0.74 6.37 10.73
C THR A 9 -0.98 7.64 9.91
N LEU A 10 -0.57 7.61 8.64
CA LEU A 10 -0.89 8.66 7.67
C LEU A 10 -2.39 8.61 7.34
N ASP A 11 -3.09 9.73 7.47
CA ASP A 11 -4.49 9.85 7.06
C ASP A 11 -4.61 9.79 5.53
N THR A 12 -4.99 8.61 5.04
CA THR A 12 -5.29 8.34 3.63
C THR A 12 -6.78 8.39 3.33
N ASN A 13 -7.64 8.36 4.37
CA ASN A 13 -9.09 8.35 4.22
C ASN A 13 -9.59 9.71 3.76
N SER A 14 -9.14 10.80 4.40
CA SER A 14 -9.54 12.16 4.00
C SER A 14 -9.15 12.47 2.55
N ASN A 15 -7.96 12.03 2.12
CA ASN A 15 -7.50 12.19 0.74
C ASN A 15 -8.40 11.45 -0.26
N PHE A 16 -8.78 10.21 0.05
CA PHE A 16 -9.67 9.43 -0.80
C PHE A 16 -11.06 10.06 -0.88
N ILE A 17 -11.65 10.42 0.26
CA ILE A 17 -12.97 11.07 0.32
C ILE A 17 -12.95 12.36 -0.49
N ALA A 18 -11.94 13.22 -0.30
CA ALA A 18 -11.81 14.48 -1.03
C ALA A 18 -11.77 14.27 -2.55
N LYS A 19 -11.00 13.28 -3.02
CA LYS A 19 -10.90 12.95 -4.46
C LYS A 19 -12.23 12.44 -5.01
N LEU A 20 -12.89 11.51 -4.32
CA LEU A 20 -14.18 10.97 -4.74
C LEU A 20 -15.23 12.08 -4.80
N MET A 21 -15.36 12.86 -3.74
CA MET A 21 -16.32 13.98 -3.67
C MET A 21 -16.06 15.03 -4.74
N PHE A 22 -14.80 15.36 -5.01
CA PHE A 22 -14.42 16.28 -6.09
C PHE A 22 -14.88 15.76 -7.45
N ARG A 23 -14.68 14.47 -7.75
CA ARG A 23 -15.23 13.85 -8.98
C ARG A 23 -16.75 13.94 -9.03
N ARG A 24 -17.41 13.81 -7.89
CA ARG A 24 -18.87 13.98 -7.79
C ARG A 24 -19.33 15.42 -7.77
N GLY A 25 -18.42 16.38 -7.98
CA GLY A 25 -18.75 17.80 -8.04
C GLY A 25 -18.96 18.45 -6.68
N VAL A 26 -18.62 17.77 -5.59
CA VAL A 26 -18.77 18.23 -4.21
C VAL A 26 -17.48 18.91 -3.76
N ASP A 27 -17.59 20.12 -3.23
CA ASP A 27 -16.45 20.86 -2.69
C ASP A 27 -16.03 20.32 -1.32
N LEU A 28 -14.72 20.10 -1.15
CA LEU A 28 -14.14 19.96 0.17
C LEU A 28 -14.04 21.35 0.82
N LYS A 29 -14.67 21.54 1.99
CA LYS A 29 -14.59 22.81 2.74
C LYS A 29 -13.67 22.77 3.95
N ARG A 30 -13.59 21.64 4.66
CA ARG A 30 -12.74 21.48 5.86
C ARG A 30 -12.46 20.00 6.12
N VAL A 31 -11.26 19.73 6.62
CA VAL A 31 -10.88 18.45 7.25
C VAL A 31 -10.49 18.75 8.69
N ALA A 32 -10.96 17.94 9.63
CA ALA A 32 -10.61 18.04 11.04
C ALA A 32 -10.18 16.65 11.53
N VAL A 33 -9.04 16.59 12.21
CA VAL A 33 -8.57 15.39 12.92
C VAL A 33 -8.74 15.66 14.40
N ILE A 34 -9.50 14.82 15.08
CA ILE A 34 -9.92 15.02 16.48
C ILE A 34 -9.57 13.78 17.32
N PRO A 35 -9.41 13.93 18.65
CA PRO A 35 -9.22 12.79 19.53
C PRO A 35 -10.51 11.96 19.68
N ASP A 36 -10.37 10.71 20.13
CA ASP A 36 -11.48 9.83 20.53
C ASP A 36 -12.07 10.29 21.89
N GLU A 37 -12.52 11.54 21.96
CA GLU A 37 -13.11 12.19 23.12
C GLU A 37 -14.51 12.70 22.77
N GLU A 38 -15.52 12.31 23.56
CA GLU A 38 -16.93 12.58 23.29
C GLU A 38 -17.22 14.07 23.05
N ASP A 39 -16.72 14.96 23.92
CA ASP A 39 -16.94 16.41 23.78
C ASP A 39 -16.33 16.97 22.49
N ALA A 40 -15.16 16.47 22.09
CA ALA A 40 -14.48 16.89 20.87
C ALA A 40 -15.26 16.45 19.62
N ILE A 41 -15.76 15.21 19.61
CA ILE A 41 -16.60 14.65 18.54
C ILE A 41 -17.90 15.44 18.44
N ILE A 42 -18.62 15.61 19.56
CA ILE A 42 -19.90 16.33 19.60
C ILE A 42 -19.74 17.74 19.06
N LYS A 43 -18.75 18.49 19.55
CA LYS A 43 -18.52 19.87 19.15
C LYS A 43 -18.20 19.96 17.66
N THR A 44 -17.28 19.14 17.18
CA THR A 44 -16.79 19.21 15.80
C THR A 44 -17.87 18.77 14.81
N VAL A 45 -18.62 17.71 15.10
CA VAL A 45 -19.71 17.23 14.24
C VAL A 45 -20.81 18.28 14.12
N LYS A 46 -21.21 18.92 15.23
CA LYS A 46 -22.18 20.03 15.21
C LYS A 46 -21.68 21.19 14.37
N GLU A 47 -20.47 21.67 14.65
CA GLU A 47 -19.86 22.80 13.94
C GLU A 47 -19.76 22.55 12.44
N LEU A 48 -19.31 21.36 12.02
CA LEU A 48 -19.19 21.00 10.61
C LEU A 48 -20.56 20.84 9.95
N SER A 49 -21.51 20.16 10.61
CA SER A 49 -22.86 19.93 10.10
C SER A 49 -23.60 21.26 9.86
N GLU A 50 -23.48 22.21 10.79
CA GLU A 50 -24.03 23.56 10.65
C GLU A 50 -23.31 24.36 9.56
N PHE A 51 -21.98 24.28 9.51
CA PHE A 51 -21.17 25.02 8.55
C PHE A 51 -21.46 24.64 7.09
N VAL A 52 -21.64 23.35 6.79
CA VAL A 52 -21.95 22.89 5.42
C VAL A 52 -23.45 22.94 5.11
N GLY A 53 -24.30 23.14 6.13
CA GLY A 53 -25.75 23.20 6.00
C GLY A 53 -26.40 21.84 5.66
N PRO A 54 -27.75 21.81 5.57
CA PRO A 54 -28.51 20.57 5.43
C PRO A 54 -28.29 19.83 4.10
N SER A 55 -27.82 20.52 3.06
CA SER A 55 -27.50 19.93 1.76
C SER A 55 -26.03 19.51 1.61
N GLY A 56 -25.18 19.81 2.60
CA GLY A 56 -23.78 19.40 2.60
C GLY A 56 -23.59 17.97 3.10
N TYR A 57 -22.36 17.48 3.04
CA TYR A 57 -21.99 16.15 3.52
C TYR A 57 -20.89 16.30 4.59
N VAL A 58 -21.07 15.66 5.74
CA VAL A 58 -20.04 15.53 6.77
C VAL A 58 -19.70 14.05 6.89
N PHE A 59 -18.42 13.70 6.76
CA PHE A 59 -17.95 12.33 6.88
C PHE A 59 -17.14 12.17 8.15
N THR A 60 -17.41 11.14 8.93
CA THR A 60 -16.56 10.70 10.04
C THR A 60 -15.96 9.35 9.68
N THR A 61 -14.68 9.12 10.01
CA THR A 61 -14.01 7.84 9.78
C THR A 61 -13.31 7.40 11.06
N GLY A 62 -13.64 6.20 11.56
CA GLY A 62 -13.04 5.66 12.78
C GLY A 62 -13.96 5.76 14.00
N GLY A 63 -13.58 5.04 15.07
CA GLY A 63 -14.30 5.03 16.34
C GLY A 63 -15.65 4.28 16.31
N ILE A 64 -15.79 3.25 15.45
CA ILE A 64 -17.02 2.44 15.32
C ILE A 64 -16.81 0.92 15.45
N GLY A 65 -15.61 0.50 15.86
CA GLY A 65 -15.32 -0.90 16.19
C GLY A 65 -15.90 -1.33 17.54
N PRO A 66 -15.47 -2.50 18.05
CA PRO A 66 -15.97 -3.05 19.31
C PRO A 66 -15.18 -2.60 20.54
N THR A 67 -14.15 -1.76 20.41
CA THR A 67 -13.30 -1.39 21.55
C THR A 67 -13.88 -0.23 22.36
N HIS A 68 -13.42 -0.08 23.60
CA HIS A 68 -13.94 0.94 24.53
C HIS A 68 -13.71 2.39 24.07
N ASP A 69 -12.76 2.63 23.16
CA ASP A 69 -12.49 3.92 22.54
C ASP A 69 -13.30 4.16 21.25
N ASP A 70 -14.07 3.17 20.77
CA ASP A 70 -14.99 3.32 19.66
C ASP A 70 -16.33 3.93 20.12
N ILE A 71 -16.35 5.26 20.26
CA ILE A 71 -17.49 6.03 20.83
C ILE A 71 -18.23 6.91 19.81
N THR A 72 -17.98 6.73 18.51
CA THR A 72 -18.46 7.66 17.47
C THR A 72 -19.99 7.63 17.32
N TYR A 73 -20.64 6.46 17.38
CA TYR A 73 -22.10 6.37 17.26
C TYR A 73 -22.82 7.08 18.41
N GLU A 74 -22.39 6.82 19.65
CA GLU A 74 -22.93 7.40 20.88
C GLU A 74 -22.72 8.91 20.91
N SER A 75 -21.51 9.35 20.53
CA SER A 75 -21.17 10.77 20.48
C SER A 75 -22.02 11.51 19.44
N ILE A 76 -22.25 10.92 18.27
CA ILE A 76 -23.11 11.51 17.24
C ILE A 76 -24.59 11.52 17.67
N ALA A 77 -25.07 10.48 18.34
CA ALA A 77 -26.42 10.45 18.91
C ALA A 77 -26.61 11.59 19.93
N LYS A 78 -25.66 11.76 20.86
CA LYS A 78 -25.63 12.88 21.81
C LYS A 78 -25.55 14.24 21.13
N ALA A 79 -24.78 14.35 20.04
CA ALA A 79 -24.69 15.58 19.26
C ALA A 79 -26.06 16.01 18.71
N PHE A 80 -26.90 15.06 18.32
CA PHE A 80 -28.23 15.37 17.79
C PHE A 80 -29.38 15.21 18.79
N GLY A 81 -29.06 14.96 20.07
CA GLY A 81 -30.04 14.86 21.15
C GLY A 81 -30.95 13.63 21.03
N VAL A 82 -30.45 12.54 20.44
CA VAL A 82 -31.17 11.27 20.30
C VAL A 82 -30.48 10.17 21.10
N SER A 83 -31.22 9.10 21.43
CA SER A 83 -30.62 7.87 21.95
C SER A 83 -30.01 7.02 20.84
N VAL A 84 -29.34 5.93 21.21
CA VAL A 84 -28.94 4.87 20.28
C VAL A 84 -29.85 3.66 20.42
N GLU A 85 -30.05 2.91 19.34
CA GLU A 85 -30.82 1.67 19.32
C GLU A 85 -30.15 0.61 18.44
N LEU A 86 -30.40 -0.66 18.76
CA LEU A 86 -29.86 -1.78 17.98
C LEU A 86 -30.56 -1.83 16.61
N HIS A 87 -29.78 -1.72 15.55
CA HIS A 87 -30.29 -1.92 14.19
C HIS A 87 -30.30 -3.42 13.86
N GLU A 88 -31.43 -4.06 14.15
CA GLU A 88 -31.64 -5.51 14.00
C GLU A 88 -31.14 -6.11 12.66
N PRO A 89 -31.38 -5.49 11.48
CA PRO A 89 -30.88 -6.03 10.22
C PRO A 89 -29.35 -6.07 10.15
N THR A 90 -28.67 -5.04 10.65
CA THR A 90 -27.20 -5.01 10.70
C THR A 90 -26.66 -5.99 11.72
N PHE A 91 -27.30 -6.09 12.89
CA PHE A 91 -26.90 -7.05 13.90
C PHE A 91 -27.05 -8.50 13.41
N ALA A 92 -28.13 -8.81 12.70
CA ALA A 92 -28.33 -10.12 12.08
C ALA A 92 -27.27 -10.42 11.02
N ALA A 93 -26.92 -9.44 10.17
CA ALA A 93 -25.86 -9.59 9.17
C ALA A 93 -24.47 -9.79 9.80
N LEU A 94 -24.16 -9.01 10.84
CA LEU A 94 -22.95 -9.14 11.66
C LEU A 94 -22.88 -10.52 12.32
N LYS A 95 -23.97 -10.99 12.90
CA LYS A 95 -24.06 -12.30 13.53
C LYS A 95 -23.74 -13.41 12.54
N LYS A 96 -24.42 -13.41 11.39
CA LYS A 96 -24.17 -14.38 10.31
C LYS A 96 -22.70 -14.32 9.86
N TYR A 97 -22.18 -13.13 9.63
CA TYR A 97 -20.78 -12.95 9.21
C TYR A 97 -19.78 -13.49 10.24
N GLY A 98 -19.98 -13.21 11.53
CA GLY A 98 -19.09 -13.69 12.58
C GLY A 98 -19.24 -15.19 12.85
N GLU A 99 -20.42 -15.78 12.74
CA GLU A 99 -20.60 -17.24 12.80
C GLU A 99 -19.84 -17.95 11.67
N GLU A 100 -19.85 -17.39 10.45
CA GLU A 100 -19.15 -17.95 9.29
C GLU A 100 -17.62 -17.77 9.35
N LYS A 101 -17.14 -16.60 9.80
CA LYS A 101 -15.71 -16.25 9.76
C LYS A 101 -14.97 -16.49 11.08
N PHE A 102 -15.68 -16.43 12.20
CA PHE A 102 -15.12 -16.45 13.55
C PHE A 102 -15.99 -17.29 14.52
N PRO A 103 -16.16 -18.60 14.27
CA PRO A 103 -17.16 -19.45 14.95
C PRO A 103 -16.98 -19.58 16.48
N ASN A 104 -15.87 -19.11 17.04
CA ASN A 104 -15.54 -19.21 18.47
C ASN A 104 -15.49 -17.85 19.19
N ILE A 105 -15.85 -16.75 18.53
CA ILE A 105 -15.87 -15.42 19.16
C ILE A 105 -17.25 -15.17 19.76
N PRO A 106 -17.36 -14.87 21.08
CA PRO A 106 -18.63 -14.56 21.70
C PRO A 106 -19.20 -13.22 21.20
N PHE A 107 -20.49 -13.20 20.89
CA PHE A 107 -21.26 -11.99 20.57
C PHE A 107 -21.75 -11.33 21.86
N ASP A 108 -20.84 -10.60 22.52
CA ASP A 108 -21.16 -9.83 23.72
C ASP A 108 -21.70 -8.42 23.38
N ASP A 109 -21.92 -7.60 24.41
CA ASP A 109 -22.48 -6.25 24.24
C ASP A 109 -21.54 -5.30 23.49
N SER A 110 -20.22 -5.56 23.46
CA SER A 110 -19.28 -4.75 22.67
C SER A 110 -19.50 -4.96 21.17
N VAL A 111 -19.79 -6.20 20.76
CA VAL A 111 -20.11 -6.55 19.38
C VAL A 111 -21.48 -5.98 18.97
N LYS A 112 -22.44 -5.93 19.89
CA LYS A 112 -23.74 -5.26 19.65
C LYS A 112 -23.56 -3.75 19.44
N GLY A 113 -22.59 -3.13 20.10
CA GLY A 113 -22.25 -1.71 19.91
C GLY A 113 -21.99 -1.35 18.44
N MET A 114 -21.34 -2.23 17.68
CA MET A 114 -21.08 -2.02 16.24
C MET A 114 -22.33 -1.96 15.35
N ALA A 115 -23.48 -2.44 15.84
CA ALA A 115 -24.77 -2.39 15.17
C ALA A 115 -25.79 -1.48 15.91
N THR A 116 -25.33 -0.72 16.89
CA THR A 116 -26.16 0.18 17.70
C THR A 116 -26.01 1.60 17.18
N PHE A 117 -27.04 2.14 16.53
CA PHE A 117 -26.97 3.38 15.78
C PHE A 117 -27.82 4.49 16.42
N PRO A 118 -27.55 5.77 16.13
CA PRO A 118 -28.43 6.88 16.52
C PRO A 118 -29.87 6.67 16.03
N VAL A 119 -30.85 6.84 16.92
CA VAL A 119 -32.28 6.70 16.58
C VAL A 119 -32.64 7.69 15.46
N GLY A 120 -33.34 7.18 14.44
CA GLY A 120 -33.76 7.97 13.28
C GLY A 120 -32.68 8.19 12.22
N CYS A 121 -31.51 7.54 12.35
CA CYS A 121 -30.55 7.49 11.27
C CYS A 121 -31.08 6.69 10.07
N LYS A 122 -30.60 7.03 8.88
CA LYS A 122 -30.76 6.21 7.68
C LYS A 122 -29.55 5.30 7.55
N VAL A 123 -29.69 4.20 6.82
CA VAL A 123 -28.57 3.33 6.49
C VAL A 123 -28.38 3.29 4.98
N LEU A 124 -27.15 3.49 4.51
CA LEU A 124 -26.77 3.17 3.13
C LEU A 124 -26.12 1.79 3.09
N PRO A 125 -26.54 0.91 2.17
CA PRO A 125 -25.96 -0.43 2.05
C PRO A 125 -24.49 -0.35 1.63
N SER A 126 -23.73 -1.42 1.88
CA SER A 126 -22.37 -1.60 1.39
C SER A 126 -22.19 -3.02 0.85
N SER A 127 -21.02 -3.34 0.30
CA SER A 127 -20.72 -4.70 -0.15
C SER A 127 -20.57 -5.70 1.02
N GLY A 128 -20.33 -5.19 2.23
CA GLY A 128 -20.15 -5.97 3.46
C GLY A 128 -21.37 -5.95 4.37
N TRP A 129 -21.20 -6.49 5.59
CA TRP A 129 -22.26 -6.50 6.61
C TRP A 129 -22.48 -5.12 7.25
N THR A 130 -21.47 -4.25 7.25
CA THR A 130 -21.50 -2.93 7.88
C THR A 130 -22.07 -1.86 6.93
N PRO A 131 -23.23 -1.25 7.20
CA PRO A 131 -23.74 -0.14 6.39
C PRO A 131 -23.07 1.19 6.76
N ILE A 132 -23.30 2.23 5.95
CA ILE A 132 -23.03 3.62 6.37
C ILE A 132 -24.25 4.11 7.14
N ALA A 133 -24.12 4.39 8.43
CA ALA A 133 -25.17 5.08 9.17
C ALA A 133 -25.12 6.58 8.84
N VAL A 134 -26.29 7.18 8.60
CA VAL A 134 -26.44 8.57 8.19
C VAL A 134 -27.40 9.28 9.14
N MET A 135 -26.85 10.16 9.98
CA MET A 135 -27.63 11.00 10.89
C MET A 135 -27.67 12.42 10.36
N LYS A 136 -28.85 12.88 9.94
CA LYS A 136 -29.03 14.13 9.17
C LYS A 136 -28.13 14.16 7.92
N ASN A 137 -27.08 14.97 7.94
CA ASN A 137 -26.07 15.10 6.87
C ASN A 137 -24.70 14.51 7.26
N VAL A 138 -24.63 13.75 8.36
CA VAL A 138 -23.40 13.13 8.88
C VAL A 138 -23.38 11.65 8.53
N TYR A 139 -22.34 11.23 7.81
CA TYR A 139 -22.10 9.89 7.29
C TYR A 139 -21.00 9.24 8.13
N ILE A 140 -21.36 8.17 8.82
CA ILE A 140 -20.52 7.52 9.81
C ILE A 140 -19.85 6.29 9.18
N LEU A 141 -18.52 6.30 9.09
CA LEU A 141 -17.73 5.28 8.40
C LEU A 141 -16.67 4.64 9.33
N PRO A 142 -16.22 3.42 9.01
CA PRO A 142 -15.11 2.77 9.69
C PRO A 142 -13.79 3.52 9.51
N GLY A 143 -12.80 3.20 10.35
CA GLY A 143 -11.44 3.72 10.22
C GLY A 143 -10.60 3.00 9.16
N ILE A 144 -10.99 1.77 8.79
CA ILE A 144 -10.23 0.91 7.89
C ILE A 144 -10.32 1.44 6.44
N PRO A 145 -9.20 1.83 5.80
CA PRO A 145 -9.24 2.49 4.50
C PRO A 145 -9.88 1.69 3.37
N SER A 146 -9.69 0.36 3.35
CA SER A 146 -10.33 -0.51 2.34
C SER A 146 -11.85 -0.49 2.45
N MET A 147 -12.40 -0.48 3.68
CA MET A 147 -13.84 -0.41 3.90
C MET A 147 -14.40 0.97 3.53
N VAL A 148 -13.72 2.06 3.90
CA VAL A 148 -14.13 3.42 3.50
C VAL A 148 -14.22 3.55 1.99
N LYS A 149 -13.20 3.03 1.28
CA LYS A 149 -13.16 3.03 -0.18
C LYS A 149 -14.32 2.26 -0.79
N ASP A 150 -14.54 1.04 -0.33
CA ASP A 150 -15.62 0.18 -0.81
C ASP A 150 -17.00 0.82 -0.58
N MET A 151 -17.28 1.22 0.66
CA MET A 151 -18.58 1.76 1.06
C MET A 151 -18.95 3.03 0.28
N LEU A 152 -17.99 3.94 0.10
CA LEU A 152 -18.24 5.19 -0.62
C LEU A 152 -18.29 5.01 -2.13
N THR A 153 -17.51 4.09 -2.70
CA THR A 153 -17.58 3.76 -4.13
C THR A 153 -18.90 3.06 -4.46
N PHE A 154 -19.34 2.14 -3.60
CA PHE A 154 -20.63 1.45 -3.74
C PHE A 154 -21.82 2.43 -3.76
N ASN A 155 -21.70 3.53 -3.02
CA ASN A 155 -22.73 4.58 -2.94
C ASN A 155 -22.35 5.84 -3.73
N GLU A 156 -21.46 5.76 -4.72
CA GLU A 156 -20.91 6.96 -5.39
C GLU A 156 -22.02 7.83 -6.01
N GLU A 157 -23.07 7.22 -6.54
CA GLU A 157 -24.21 7.92 -7.15
C GLU A 157 -25.06 8.72 -6.14
N HIS A 158 -25.02 8.34 -4.86
CA HIS A 158 -25.70 9.06 -3.78
C HIS A 158 -25.13 10.46 -3.57
N PHE A 159 -23.84 10.64 -3.88
CA PHE A 159 -23.16 11.91 -3.73
C PHE A 159 -23.24 12.69 -5.03
N VAL A 160 -23.97 13.80 -4.97
CA VAL A 160 -24.17 14.70 -6.12
C VAL A 160 -23.81 16.12 -5.71
N GLY A 161 -22.91 16.72 -6.48
CA GLY A 161 -22.58 18.13 -6.45
C GLY A 161 -22.71 18.75 -7.84
N VAL A 162 -22.11 19.92 -8.01
CA VAL A 162 -22.09 20.62 -9.30
C VAL A 162 -20.92 20.08 -10.13
N PRO A 163 -21.06 19.72 -11.41
CA PRO A 163 -19.91 19.26 -12.19
C PRO A 163 -18.73 20.25 -12.16
N ILE A 164 -17.50 19.73 -12.12
CA ILE A 164 -16.27 20.52 -12.25
C ILE A 164 -15.69 20.26 -13.63
N HIS A 165 -15.42 21.34 -14.35
CA HIS A 165 -14.75 21.33 -15.63
C HIS A 165 -13.30 21.72 -15.44
N ARG A 166 -12.39 20.98 -16.05
CA ARG A 166 -10.95 21.17 -15.93
C ARG A 166 -10.28 21.11 -17.29
N ILE A 167 -9.36 22.04 -17.55
CA ILE A 167 -8.44 21.99 -18.69
C ILE A 167 -7.02 22.05 -18.17
N ILE A 168 -6.15 21.19 -18.73
CA ILE A 168 -4.72 21.16 -18.41
C ILE A 168 -3.93 21.53 -19.65
N VAL A 169 -3.11 22.57 -19.53
CA VAL A 169 -2.25 23.08 -20.61
C VAL A 169 -0.79 22.88 -20.20
N SER A 170 -0.05 22.10 -20.99
CA SER A 170 1.40 21.95 -20.85
C SER A 170 2.12 23.06 -21.63
N THR A 171 3.08 23.72 -21.01
CA THR A 171 3.93 24.74 -21.66
C THR A 171 5.41 24.49 -21.40
N LEU A 172 6.26 24.93 -22.32
CA LEU A 172 7.72 25.00 -22.17
C LEU A 172 8.16 26.27 -21.41
N GLU A 173 7.25 27.14 -21.01
CA GLU A 173 7.57 28.29 -20.17
C GLU A 173 7.83 27.87 -18.71
N TYR A 174 8.75 28.57 -18.05
CA TYR A 174 9.06 28.38 -16.63
C TYR A 174 8.14 29.22 -15.73
N GLU A 175 7.96 28.78 -14.48
CA GLU A 175 7.03 29.40 -13.54
C GLU A 175 7.24 30.91 -13.35
N GLY A 176 8.50 31.35 -13.31
CA GLY A 176 8.85 32.78 -13.20
C GLY A 176 8.31 33.64 -14.35
N THR A 177 8.27 33.10 -15.58
CA THR A 177 7.78 33.80 -16.77
C THR A 177 6.26 33.89 -16.78
N ILE A 178 5.58 32.83 -16.31
CA ILE A 178 4.11 32.74 -16.37
C ILE A 178 3.41 33.47 -15.20
N ALA A 179 4.08 33.66 -14.06
CA ALA A 179 3.42 34.05 -12.82
C ALA A 179 2.66 35.39 -12.91
N ALA A 180 3.27 36.43 -13.51
CA ALA A 180 2.64 37.74 -13.63
C ALA A 180 1.45 37.76 -14.62
N PRO A 181 1.58 37.22 -15.85
CA PRO A 181 0.45 37.08 -16.76
C PRO A 181 -0.68 36.18 -16.21
N LEU A 182 -0.34 35.07 -15.55
CA LEU A 182 -1.32 34.14 -14.96
C LEU A 182 -2.11 34.82 -13.83
N LYS A 183 -1.44 35.62 -12.99
CA LYS A 183 -2.08 36.42 -11.94
C LYS A 183 -3.03 37.48 -12.50
N LYS A 184 -2.69 38.08 -13.65
CA LYS A 184 -3.59 39.02 -14.33
C LYS A 184 -4.84 38.28 -14.84
N LEU A 185 -4.65 37.13 -15.49
CA LEU A 185 -5.76 36.32 -16.00
C LEU A 185 -6.69 35.84 -14.87
N GLN A 186 -6.14 35.41 -13.73
CA GLN A 186 -6.94 35.01 -12.56
C GLN A 186 -7.84 36.14 -12.04
N LYS A 187 -7.39 37.41 -12.11
CA LYS A 187 -8.21 38.56 -11.71
C LYS A 187 -9.35 38.85 -12.69
N GLU A 188 -9.14 38.56 -13.96
CA GLU A 188 -10.16 38.76 -15.02
C GLU A 188 -11.24 37.67 -14.99
N HIS A 189 -10.91 36.46 -14.48
CA HIS A 189 -11.80 35.29 -14.41
C HIS A 189 -11.92 34.77 -12.97
N PRO A 190 -12.62 35.47 -12.06
CA PRO A 190 -12.68 35.09 -10.64
C PRO A 190 -13.41 33.77 -10.36
N ASN A 191 -14.21 33.26 -11.31
CA ASN A 191 -14.96 32.02 -11.16
C ASN A 191 -14.18 30.78 -11.68
N VAL A 192 -13.02 30.98 -12.28
CA VAL A 192 -12.14 29.92 -12.77
C VAL A 192 -10.86 29.94 -11.97
N ALA A 193 -10.59 28.87 -11.23
CA ALA A 193 -9.36 28.69 -10.48
C ALA A 193 -8.21 28.34 -11.42
N LEU A 194 -7.14 29.12 -11.38
CA LEU A 194 -5.92 28.92 -12.15
C LEU A 194 -4.80 28.36 -11.27
N GLY A 195 -4.15 27.30 -11.73
CA GLY A 195 -3.01 26.67 -11.07
C GLY A 195 -1.80 26.56 -11.99
N SER A 196 -0.60 26.55 -11.39
CA SER A 196 0.67 26.23 -12.05
C SER A 196 1.39 25.12 -11.29
N TYR A 197 1.94 24.15 -12.03
CA TYR A 197 2.65 23.00 -11.49
C TYR A 197 3.92 22.76 -12.29
N VAL A 198 5.07 23.00 -11.66
CA VAL A 198 6.38 22.77 -12.27
C VAL A 198 6.63 21.30 -12.55
N ASN A 199 7.41 21.03 -13.59
CA ASN A 199 7.80 19.68 -13.95
C ASN A 199 8.84 19.12 -12.97
N LEU A 200 8.40 18.23 -12.09
CA LEU A 200 9.24 17.50 -11.14
C LEU A 200 9.49 16.05 -11.57
N THR A 201 9.41 15.74 -12.87
CA THR A 201 9.63 14.37 -13.38
C THR A 201 11.04 13.88 -13.10
N GLU A 202 12.05 14.73 -13.28
CA GLU A 202 13.45 14.38 -12.99
C GLU A 202 13.64 13.95 -11.54
N GLU A 203 13.06 14.67 -10.58
CA GLU A 203 13.12 14.33 -9.15
C GLU A 203 12.37 13.02 -8.84
N LYS A 204 11.29 12.72 -9.57
CA LYS A 204 10.43 11.55 -9.30
C LYS A 204 10.88 10.28 -10.01
N THR A 205 11.46 10.39 -11.20
CA THR A 205 11.75 9.26 -12.09
C THR A 205 13.24 9.16 -12.44
N GLY A 206 14.06 10.13 -12.03
CA GLY A 206 15.46 10.26 -12.43
C GLY A 206 15.65 10.69 -13.89
N THR A 207 14.57 10.90 -14.64
CA THR A 207 14.61 11.33 -16.05
C THR A 207 13.65 12.48 -16.26
N ARG A 208 14.16 13.61 -16.76
CA ARG A 208 13.33 14.77 -17.06
C ARG A 208 12.49 14.54 -18.31
N ASP A 209 11.18 14.66 -18.17
CA ASP A 209 10.28 14.83 -19.31
C ASP A 209 10.51 16.22 -19.92
N THR A 210 10.95 16.28 -21.17
CA THR A 210 11.23 17.53 -21.87
C THR A 210 10.03 18.08 -22.63
N SER A 211 8.89 17.39 -22.60
CA SER A 211 7.67 17.81 -23.32
C SER A 211 6.97 19.02 -22.67
N PHE A 212 7.28 19.33 -21.40
CA PHE A 212 6.78 20.51 -20.70
C PHE A 212 7.75 20.96 -19.58
N ASN A 213 7.70 22.24 -19.23
CA ASN A 213 8.34 22.80 -18.04
C ASN A 213 7.32 23.08 -16.94
N THR A 214 6.12 23.52 -17.31
CA THR A 214 5.03 23.81 -16.37
C THR A 214 3.69 23.33 -16.92
N ARG A 215 2.85 22.75 -16.07
CA ARG A 215 1.43 22.50 -16.36
C ARG A 215 0.57 23.58 -15.73
N LEU A 216 -0.31 24.15 -16.52
CA LEU A 216 -1.30 25.12 -16.11
C LEU A 216 -2.66 24.44 -16.05
N THR A 217 -3.46 24.78 -15.04
CA THR A 217 -4.81 24.23 -14.88
C THR A 217 -5.81 25.36 -14.83
N ALA A 218 -6.94 25.18 -15.51
CA ALA A 218 -8.13 26.03 -15.38
C ALA A 218 -9.27 25.14 -14.90
N GLU A 219 -9.86 25.47 -13.75
CA GLU A 219 -10.91 24.69 -13.09
C GLU A 219 -12.11 25.57 -12.73
N GLY A 220 -13.32 25.14 -13.06
CA GLY A 220 -14.53 25.93 -12.81
C GLY A 220 -15.82 25.14 -12.99
N ARG A 221 -16.95 25.77 -12.65
CA ARG A 221 -18.28 25.13 -12.73
C ARG A 221 -18.98 25.36 -14.07
N ASN A 222 -18.56 26.38 -14.82
CA ASN A 222 -19.08 26.68 -16.16
C ASN A 222 -18.10 26.18 -17.22
N ALA A 223 -18.54 25.20 -18.03
CA ALA A 223 -17.73 24.59 -19.06
C ALA A 223 -17.22 25.60 -20.11
N GLU A 224 -18.08 26.52 -20.54
CA GLU A 224 -17.75 27.51 -21.58
C GLU A 224 -16.71 28.52 -21.07
N GLU A 225 -16.88 28.99 -19.83
CA GLU A 225 -15.93 29.90 -19.19
C GLU A 225 -14.56 29.22 -19.01
N VAL A 226 -14.53 27.97 -18.54
CA VAL A 226 -13.30 27.19 -18.41
C VAL A 226 -12.63 26.98 -19.76
N GLN A 227 -13.39 26.69 -20.82
CA GLN A 227 -12.84 26.55 -22.18
C GLN A 227 -12.22 27.84 -22.68
N GLN A 228 -12.93 28.98 -22.55
CA GLN A 228 -12.41 30.29 -22.95
C GLN A 228 -11.11 30.65 -22.22
N VAL A 229 -11.03 30.33 -20.92
CA VAL A 229 -9.81 30.54 -20.14
C VAL A 229 -8.69 29.58 -20.56
N GLY A 230 -9.01 28.31 -20.83
CA GLY A 230 -8.07 27.32 -21.36
C GLY A 230 -7.45 27.76 -22.69
N ASP A 231 -8.27 28.28 -23.61
CA ASP A 231 -7.81 28.79 -24.91
C ASP A 231 -6.86 29.99 -24.74
N LYS A 232 -7.15 30.89 -23.78
CA LYS A 232 -6.25 31.99 -23.42
C LYS A 232 -4.92 31.50 -22.83
N LEU A 233 -4.93 30.44 -22.02
CA LEU A 233 -3.69 29.85 -21.50
C LEU A 233 -2.82 29.28 -22.63
N ILE A 234 -3.44 28.64 -23.62
CA ILE A 234 -2.75 28.11 -24.81
C ILE A 234 -2.09 29.27 -25.58
N GLU A 235 -2.84 30.34 -25.85
CA GLU A 235 -2.35 31.50 -26.61
C GLU A 235 -1.23 32.23 -25.87
N LEU A 236 -1.44 32.58 -24.59
CA LEU A 236 -0.51 33.38 -23.80
C LEU A 236 0.82 32.66 -23.54
N PHE A 237 0.78 31.34 -23.34
CA PHE A 237 1.94 30.56 -22.91
C PHE A 237 2.41 29.56 -23.96
N LYS A 238 1.94 29.68 -25.22
CA LYS A 238 2.27 28.77 -26.33
C LYS A 238 2.10 27.29 -25.93
N GLY A 239 1.08 27.05 -25.11
CA GLY A 239 0.85 25.76 -24.49
C GLY A 239 0.20 24.78 -25.44
N LYS A 240 0.20 23.50 -25.05
CA LYS A 240 -0.56 22.44 -25.71
C LYS A 240 -1.48 21.80 -24.68
N ILE A 241 -2.69 21.45 -25.10
CA ILE A 241 -3.61 20.69 -24.25
C ILE A 241 -2.93 19.36 -23.92
N ALA A 242 -2.73 19.12 -22.63
CA ALA A 242 -2.16 17.87 -22.12
C ALA A 242 -3.24 16.81 -21.90
N ASP A 243 -4.46 17.26 -21.60
CA ASP A 243 -5.65 16.43 -21.43
C ASP A 243 -6.90 17.33 -21.57
N SER A 244 -7.83 16.98 -22.46
CA SER A 244 -9.14 17.64 -22.59
C SER A 244 -10.22 16.73 -21.99
N GLY A 245 -10.24 16.63 -20.66
CA GLY A 245 -11.31 15.95 -19.94
C GLY A 245 -12.58 16.80 -19.93
N THR A 246 -13.41 16.69 -20.97
CA THR A 246 -14.75 17.27 -20.97
C THR A 246 -15.63 16.48 -19.99
N SER A 247 -16.29 17.21 -19.08
CA SER A 247 -17.34 16.77 -18.15
C SER A 247 -17.00 15.58 -17.23
N VAL A 248 -16.85 15.83 -15.94
CA VAL A 248 -17.15 14.79 -14.94
C VAL A 248 -18.67 14.65 -14.83
N ASN A 249 -19.26 13.91 -15.78
CA ASN A 249 -20.49 13.14 -15.59
C ASN A 249 -20.62 12.04 -16.67
N LEU A 250 -20.33 10.82 -16.22
CA LEU A 250 -20.62 9.47 -16.78
C LEU A 250 -20.88 9.31 -18.29
N THR A 251 -19.88 8.78 -19.01
CA THR A 251 -20.06 7.63 -19.96
C THR A 251 -18.75 7.03 -20.50
N THR A 252 -17.56 7.36 -19.98
CA THR A 252 -16.30 6.75 -20.44
C THR A 252 -15.84 5.63 -19.51
N PHE A 253 -16.58 4.52 -19.52
CA PHE A 253 -16.38 3.35 -18.66
C PHE A 253 -15.27 2.38 -19.14
N CYS A 254 -14.29 2.81 -19.94
CA CYS A 254 -13.28 1.88 -20.49
C CYS A 254 -11.82 2.19 -20.14
N ALA A 255 -11.49 3.37 -19.59
CA ALA A 255 -10.11 3.65 -19.17
C ALA A 255 -9.88 3.34 -17.68
N GLU A 256 -10.87 3.62 -16.83
CA GLU A 256 -10.80 3.25 -15.40
C GLU A 256 -11.12 1.77 -15.16
N PHE A 257 -11.85 1.09 -16.07
CA PHE A 257 -12.05 -0.36 -15.97
C PHE A 257 -10.75 -1.14 -16.23
N CYS A 258 -9.84 -0.61 -17.06
CA CYS A 258 -8.51 -1.18 -17.22
C CYS A 258 -7.63 -0.97 -15.98
N LEU A 259 -7.76 0.16 -15.28
CA LEU A 259 -7.08 0.38 -14.00
C LEU A 259 -7.72 -0.43 -12.86
N TYR A 260 -9.03 -0.66 -12.90
CA TYR A 260 -9.76 -1.50 -11.96
C TYR A 260 -9.47 -2.99 -12.16
N LEU A 261 -9.29 -3.46 -13.40
CA LEU A 261 -8.83 -4.83 -13.72
C LEU A 261 -7.35 -5.05 -13.39
N ILE A 262 -6.54 -3.99 -13.34
CA ILE A 262 -5.16 -4.05 -12.83
C ILE A 262 -5.15 -4.15 -11.29
N ASP A 263 -6.15 -3.58 -10.60
CA ASP A 263 -6.26 -3.61 -9.13
C ASP A 263 -7.10 -4.80 -8.60
N SER A 264 -7.91 -5.44 -9.46
CA SER A 264 -8.80 -6.55 -9.11
C SER A 264 -8.35 -7.84 -9.79
N ARG A 265 -7.76 -8.76 -9.00
CA ARG A 265 -7.37 -10.11 -9.41
C ARG A 265 -8.49 -10.82 -10.20
N LEU A 266 -8.24 -11.13 -11.47
CA LEU A 266 -8.92 -12.21 -12.19
C LEU A 266 -7.83 -13.06 -12.87
N GLN A 267 -7.45 -14.14 -12.20
CA GLN A 267 -6.66 -15.22 -12.80
C GLN A 267 -7.58 -16.00 -13.76
N LEU A 268 -7.20 -16.06 -15.05
CA LEU A 268 -7.62 -17.15 -15.93
C LEU A 268 -6.45 -18.15 -16.01
N PRO A 269 -6.69 -19.47 -15.83
CA PRO A 269 -5.67 -20.48 -16.01
C PRO A 269 -5.47 -20.82 -17.49
N ASP A 270 -4.21 -21.06 -17.82
CA ASP A 270 -3.68 -21.69 -19.03
C ASP A 270 -3.82 -20.99 -20.39
N ALA A 271 -2.64 -20.55 -20.84
CA ALA A 271 -2.04 -20.85 -22.15
C ALA A 271 -1.79 -19.67 -23.12
N GLN A 272 -0.48 -19.55 -23.41
CA GLN A 272 0.16 -19.13 -24.66
C GLN A 272 0.12 -17.65 -25.07
N TYR A 273 1.31 -17.04 -25.01
CA TYR A 273 1.70 -15.89 -25.81
C TYR A 273 1.41 -16.16 -27.30
N VAL A 274 0.63 -15.27 -27.92
CA VAL A 274 0.75 -14.93 -29.34
C VAL A 274 0.65 -13.41 -29.44
N GLU A 275 1.72 -12.76 -29.92
CA GLU A 275 1.72 -11.35 -30.33
C GLU A 275 0.61 -11.08 -31.34
N CYS A 276 -0.13 -9.98 -31.16
CA CYS A 276 -0.91 -9.37 -32.23
C CYS A 276 -0.88 -7.85 -32.06
N GLU A 277 -0.10 -7.18 -32.92
CA GLU A 277 -0.41 -5.82 -33.34
C GLU A 277 -1.86 -5.80 -33.84
N LEU A 278 -2.71 -4.92 -33.29
CA LEU A 278 -4.03 -4.66 -33.88
C LEU A 278 -4.16 -3.19 -34.24
N THR A 279 -3.99 -2.93 -35.53
CA THR A 279 -4.54 -1.77 -36.22
C THR A 279 -6.04 -2.01 -36.42
N ILE A 280 -6.90 -1.09 -35.96
CA ILE A 280 -8.36 -1.22 -36.09
C ILE A 280 -8.82 -0.64 -37.43
N GLN A 281 -9.38 -1.49 -38.30
CA GLN A 281 -10.28 -1.06 -39.38
C GLN A 281 -11.70 -1.57 -39.09
N PHE A 282 -12.68 -0.66 -39.19
CA PHE A 282 -14.10 -0.97 -39.07
C PHE A 282 -14.65 -1.57 -40.36
N SER A 283 -15.45 -2.63 -40.24
CA SER A 283 -16.40 -3.04 -41.26
C SER A 283 -17.72 -3.45 -40.59
N SER A 284 -18.79 -2.78 -41.00
CA SER A 284 -20.17 -3.00 -40.61
C SER A 284 -20.71 -4.26 -41.30
N THR A 285 -21.19 -5.26 -40.55
CA THR A 285 -22.36 -6.09 -40.93
C THR A 285 -22.74 -7.09 -39.84
N MET A 286 -24.07 -7.28 -39.71
CA MET A 286 -24.82 -8.29 -38.96
C MET A 286 -25.07 -8.03 -37.46
N GLY A 287 -26.35 -7.80 -37.15
CA GLY A 287 -26.88 -7.45 -35.85
C GLY A 287 -27.35 -8.64 -35.02
N LEU A 288 -27.09 -8.54 -33.71
CA LEU A 288 -27.89 -9.00 -32.56
C LEU A 288 -27.25 -8.40 -31.27
N PRO A 289 -28.02 -8.13 -30.19
CA PRO A 289 -27.58 -7.25 -29.11
C PRO A 289 -26.64 -7.92 -28.08
N LYS A 290 -25.60 -7.18 -27.70
CA LYS A 290 -24.46 -7.55 -26.83
C LYS A 290 -24.79 -7.97 -25.39
N ALA A 291 -26.05 -8.00 -24.96
CA ALA A 291 -26.41 -8.25 -23.55
C ALA A 291 -26.45 -9.74 -23.17
N VAL A 292 -26.49 -10.67 -24.13
CA VAL A 292 -26.75 -12.09 -23.84
C VAL A 292 -25.46 -12.90 -23.59
N PHE A 293 -24.28 -12.43 -24.01
CA PHE A 293 -23.04 -13.19 -23.83
C PHE A 293 -22.31 -12.95 -22.50
N ILE A 294 -22.64 -11.90 -21.75
CA ILE A 294 -21.92 -11.53 -20.51
C ILE A 294 -22.46 -12.30 -19.29
N PHE A 295 -23.65 -12.90 -19.37
CA PHE A 295 -24.30 -13.54 -18.20
C PHE A 295 -23.86 -15.00 -17.93
N LEU A 296 -23.15 -15.65 -18.85
CA LEU A 296 -22.86 -17.09 -18.77
C LEU A 296 -21.46 -17.46 -18.25
N ALA A 297 -20.60 -16.48 -17.95
CA ALA A 297 -19.22 -16.75 -17.51
C ALA A 297 -18.97 -16.58 -16.00
N ALA A 298 -19.97 -16.17 -15.20
CA ALA A 298 -19.78 -15.79 -13.80
C ALA A 298 -20.06 -16.90 -12.75
N THR A 299 -20.39 -18.14 -13.16
CA THR A 299 -20.95 -19.14 -12.23
C THR A 299 -20.02 -20.32 -11.87
N LEU A 300 -18.72 -20.29 -12.18
CA LEU A 300 -17.86 -21.47 -12.04
C LEU A 300 -16.43 -21.17 -11.56
N VAL A 301 -16.24 -20.47 -10.43
CA VAL A 301 -15.06 -20.62 -9.58
C VAL A 301 -15.45 -20.33 -8.12
N GLY A 302 -16.17 -21.27 -7.52
CA GLY A 302 -16.30 -21.40 -6.08
C GLY A 302 -15.80 -22.79 -5.70
N ILE A 303 -15.21 -22.90 -4.51
CA ILE A 303 -14.69 -24.10 -3.82
C ILE A 303 -13.15 -24.21 -3.85
N CYS A 304 -12.50 -23.75 -2.76
CA CYS A 304 -11.61 -24.58 -1.93
C CYS A 304 -11.15 -23.85 -0.64
N THR A 305 -11.77 -24.27 0.46
CA THR A 305 -11.28 -24.50 1.83
C THR A 305 -10.19 -23.62 2.48
N GLN A 306 -10.58 -23.06 3.63
CA GLN A 306 -9.71 -22.61 4.71
C GLN A 306 -8.90 -23.77 5.32
N LYS A 307 -7.63 -23.50 5.63
CA LYS A 307 -6.94 -24.10 6.78
C LYS A 307 -6.32 -22.97 7.61
N THR A 308 -6.77 -22.85 8.85
CA THR A 308 -6.07 -22.11 9.90
C THR A 308 -4.93 -22.97 10.45
N MET A 309 -3.71 -22.43 10.41
CA MET A 309 -2.65 -22.72 11.37
C MET A 309 -1.99 -21.39 11.73
N ALA A 310 -2.16 -20.98 12.98
CA ALA A 310 -1.43 -19.87 13.55
C ALA A 310 0.04 -20.28 13.71
N THR A 311 0.89 -19.77 12.82
CA THR A 311 2.34 -19.71 13.05
C THR A 311 2.80 -18.33 12.63
N TYR A 312 3.33 -17.57 13.59
CA TYR A 312 3.84 -16.21 13.36
C TYR A 312 4.73 -16.16 12.11
N ILE A 313 4.27 -15.46 11.07
CA ILE A 313 5.14 -15.04 9.96
C ILE A 313 6.05 -13.96 10.55
N ASN A 314 7.28 -14.34 10.92
CA ASN A 314 8.34 -13.38 11.20
C ASN A 314 8.71 -12.71 9.87
N MET A 315 8.02 -11.63 9.52
CA MET A 315 8.44 -10.76 8.42
C MET A 315 9.81 -10.16 8.77
N ALA A 316 10.84 -10.61 8.07
CA ALA A 316 12.14 -9.96 8.04
C ALA A 316 12.23 -9.20 6.71
N THR A 317 12.13 -7.87 6.75
CA THR A 317 12.52 -7.05 5.58
C THR A 317 14.08 -7.03 5.52
N THR A 318 14.77 -6.28 4.66
CA THR A 318 16.26 -6.10 4.71
C THR A 318 16.57 -4.68 5.20
N TYR A 319 17.65 -4.48 5.97
CA TYR A 319 18.07 -3.15 6.45
C TYR A 319 19.43 -2.84 5.83
N SER A 320 19.50 -1.72 5.10
CA SER A 320 20.72 -1.17 4.56
C SER A 320 20.80 0.29 5.00
N PRO A 321 21.91 0.75 5.63
CA PRO A 321 22.07 2.12 6.06
C PRO A 321 22.30 3.11 4.91
N MET A 322 22.22 2.68 3.64
CA MET A 322 22.43 3.54 2.46
C MET A 322 21.52 4.77 2.38
N HIS A 323 20.41 4.77 3.12
CA HIS A 323 19.51 5.93 3.25
C HIS A 323 20.01 6.96 4.26
N SER A 324 20.99 6.61 5.09
CA SER A 324 21.55 7.48 6.12
C SER A 324 22.59 8.43 5.55
N LEU A 325 22.56 9.68 6.01
CA LEU A 325 23.62 10.66 5.79
C LEU A 325 24.99 10.25 6.38
N GLY A 326 25.02 9.24 7.26
CA GLY A 326 26.25 8.65 7.79
C GLY A 326 26.85 7.56 6.91
N TYR A 327 26.16 7.12 5.85
CA TYR A 327 26.67 6.14 4.89
C TYR A 327 27.56 6.83 3.84
N PRO A 328 28.83 6.43 3.69
CA PRO A 328 29.71 7.06 2.71
C PRO A 328 29.30 6.69 1.29
N LEU A 329 29.13 7.70 0.43
CA LEU A 329 28.91 7.52 -1.02
C LEU A 329 30.24 7.57 -1.77
N ASP A 330 30.41 6.68 -2.76
CA ASP A 330 31.59 6.63 -3.65
C ASP A 330 32.96 6.66 -2.92
N SER A 331 33.71 7.76 -3.06
CA SER A 331 35.06 7.95 -2.52
C SER A 331 35.10 8.71 -1.19
N GLU A 332 33.94 8.91 -0.55
CA GLU A 332 33.86 9.57 0.75
C GLU A 332 34.59 8.77 1.83
N THR A 333 35.23 9.50 2.74
CA THR A 333 35.95 8.90 3.87
C THR A 333 34.93 8.47 4.93
N LEU A 334 34.97 7.19 5.32
CA LEU A 334 34.09 6.64 6.34
C LEU A 334 34.21 7.38 7.68
N ASP A 335 33.10 7.95 8.14
CA ASP A 335 32.93 8.40 9.53
C ASP A 335 32.20 7.31 10.33
N SER A 336 32.99 6.45 10.98
CA SER A 336 32.48 5.31 11.74
C SER A 336 31.62 5.71 12.93
N THR A 337 31.78 6.93 13.46
CA THR A 337 30.98 7.42 14.61
C THR A 337 29.60 7.83 14.15
N LYS A 338 29.49 8.56 13.04
CA LYS A 338 28.19 8.94 12.45
C LYS A 338 27.42 7.74 11.94
N LEU A 339 28.10 6.81 11.26
CA LEU A 339 27.44 5.59 10.76
C LEU A 339 26.90 4.74 11.92
N ALA A 340 27.69 4.57 12.99
CA ALA A 340 27.24 3.84 14.17
C ALA A 340 26.01 4.50 14.84
N ALA A 341 25.98 5.84 14.94
CA ALA A 341 24.84 6.56 15.50
C ALA A 341 23.56 6.41 14.65
N SER A 342 23.69 6.40 13.32
CA SER A 342 22.54 6.16 12.44
C SER A 342 22.03 4.73 12.57
N ILE A 343 22.92 3.74 12.59
CA ILE A 343 22.53 2.34 12.76
C ILE A 343 21.82 2.13 14.11
N ASP A 344 22.29 2.76 15.19
CA ASP A 344 21.62 2.70 16.51
C ASP A 344 20.21 3.32 16.45
N THR A 345 20.05 4.43 15.72
CA THR A 345 18.74 5.09 15.52
C THR A 345 17.78 4.25 14.69
N ASP A 346 18.25 3.68 13.58
CA ASP A 346 17.39 2.93 12.66
C ASP A 346 17.00 1.56 13.25
N LEU A 347 17.91 0.91 13.98
CA LEU A 347 17.65 -0.37 14.64
C LEU A 347 16.80 -0.23 15.90
N ALA A 348 16.65 0.98 16.45
CA ALA A 348 15.60 1.25 17.42
C ALA A 348 14.19 1.14 16.78
N MET A 349 14.10 1.23 15.45
CA MET A 349 12.83 1.24 14.72
C MET A 349 12.60 0.00 13.82
N ILE A 350 13.62 -0.79 13.51
CA ILE A 350 13.54 -1.90 12.53
C ILE A 350 14.49 -3.06 12.91
N SER A 351 14.09 -4.32 12.70
CA SER A 351 14.97 -5.52 12.87
C SER A 351 15.94 -5.71 11.67
N LYS A 352 16.80 -6.78 11.59
CA LYS A 352 17.43 -7.44 10.37
C LYS A 352 18.93 -7.23 9.94
N TYR A 353 19.24 -7.42 8.63
CA TYR A 353 20.10 -8.43 7.94
C TYR A 353 21.66 -8.35 7.90
N TYR A 354 22.43 -7.40 8.43
CA TYR A 354 23.92 -7.45 8.26
C TYR A 354 24.66 -7.72 9.57
N THR A 355 25.80 -8.44 9.53
CA THR A 355 26.57 -8.74 10.74
C THR A 355 27.41 -7.56 11.22
N HIS A 356 27.89 -6.76 10.28
CA HIS A 356 28.56 -5.49 10.54
C HIS A 356 28.40 -4.51 9.37
N PHE A 357 28.59 -3.22 9.64
CA PHE A 357 28.71 -2.19 8.62
C PHE A 357 30.03 -1.47 8.80
N TYR A 358 30.91 -1.54 7.80
CA TYR A 358 32.23 -0.91 7.82
C TYR A 358 33.03 -1.13 9.14
N GLY A 359 33.04 -2.36 9.65
CA GLY A 359 33.73 -2.75 10.88
C GLY A 359 32.94 -2.52 12.19
N VAL A 360 31.75 -1.92 12.12
CA VAL A 360 30.87 -1.74 13.28
C VAL A 360 29.92 -2.94 13.41
N SER A 361 30.08 -3.73 14.48
CA SER A 361 29.20 -4.88 14.75
C SER A 361 27.81 -4.43 15.20
N VAL A 362 26.79 -4.92 14.49
CA VAL A 362 25.39 -4.57 14.73
C VAL A 362 24.82 -5.24 15.99
N ALA A 363 25.29 -6.44 16.30
CA ALA A 363 24.76 -7.27 17.37
C ALA A 363 24.86 -6.62 18.76
N LYS A 364 25.90 -5.80 19.00
CA LYS A 364 26.07 -5.04 20.24
C LYS A 364 24.89 -4.12 20.52
N TYR A 365 24.45 -3.39 19.51
CA TYR A 365 23.40 -2.38 19.63
C TYR A 365 22.02 -3.02 19.67
N ALA A 366 21.80 -4.09 18.92
CA ALA A 366 20.56 -4.86 18.99
C ALA A 366 20.36 -5.49 20.38
N ALA A 367 21.41 -6.07 20.97
CA ALA A 367 21.33 -6.63 22.32
C ALA A 367 20.98 -5.57 23.36
N LYS A 368 21.59 -4.37 23.28
CA LYS A 368 21.30 -3.22 24.16
C LYS A 368 19.81 -2.83 24.11
N ASN A 369 19.19 -2.90 22.94
CA ASN A 369 17.80 -2.48 22.73
C ASN A 369 16.80 -3.66 22.72
N ASN A 370 17.21 -4.85 23.14
CA ASN A 370 16.39 -6.07 23.18
C ASN A 370 15.77 -6.46 21.82
N VAL A 371 16.50 -6.22 20.73
CA VAL A 371 16.07 -6.53 19.36
C VAL A 371 16.64 -7.88 18.93
N LYS A 372 15.79 -8.77 18.40
CA LYS A 372 16.22 -10.04 17.80
C LYS A 372 16.75 -9.82 16.37
N LEU A 373 17.84 -10.49 16.03
CA LEU A 373 18.52 -10.33 14.75
C LEU A 373 18.47 -11.59 13.89
N TYR A 374 18.27 -11.38 12.59
CA TYR A 374 18.58 -12.32 11.53
C TYR A 374 19.82 -11.76 10.86
N LEU A 375 20.98 -12.35 11.11
CA LEU A 375 22.26 -11.85 10.63
C LEU A 375 22.60 -12.44 9.26
N GLY A 376 22.92 -11.59 8.30
CA GLY A 376 23.30 -11.97 6.96
C GLY A 376 24.82 -12.02 6.81
N VAL A 377 25.31 -13.10 6.22
CA VAL A 377 26.72 -13.26 5.83
C VAL A 377 26.77 -13.15 4.31
N PHE A 378 27.27 -12.01 3.83
CA PHE A 378 27.33 -11.74 2.41
C PHE A 378 28.39 -12.61 1.72
N MET A 379 28.02 -13.24 0.60
CA MET A 379 28.94 -14.06 -0.18
C MET A 379 29.61 -13.23 -1.27
N THR A 380 30.91 -13.09 -1.18
CA THR A 380 31.72 -12.32 -2.12
C THR A 380 33.11 -12.93 -2.27
N ARG A 381 33.82 -12.60 -3.35
CA ARG A 381 35.23 -12.97 -3.55
C ARG A 381 36.19 -11.95 -2.95
N GLU A 382 35.66 -10.87 -2.39
CA GLU A 382 36.45 -9.82 -1.75
C GLU A 382 37.13 -10.31 -0.46
N THR A 383 38.26 -9.72 -0.15
CA THR A 383 39.12 -10.10 0.99
C THR A 383 38.45 -9.93 2.36
N TRP A 384 37.35 -9.19 2.43
CA TRP A 384 36.62 -8.93 3.67
C TRP A 384 35.55 -9.99 4.02
N GLN A 385 35.24 -10.93 3.13
CA GLN A 385 34.25 -11.99 3.43
C GLN A 385 34.53 -12.78 4.71
N PRO A 386 35.79 -13.18 5.04
CA PRO A 386 36.07 -13.88 6.29
C PRO A 386 35.69 -13.07 7.54
N ALA A 387 35.75 -11.74 7.47
CA ALA A 387 35.38 -10.86 8.58
C ALA A 387 33.87 -10.92 8.89
N GLU A 388 33.00 -11.06 7.88
CA GLU A 388 31.55 -11.26 8.10
C GLU A 388 31.29 -12.56 8.87
N ILE A 389 32.01 -13.63 8.53
CA ILE A 389 31.92 -14.93 9.20
C ILE A 389 32.40 -14.80 10.66
N ASP A 390 33.55 -14.14 10.88
CA ASP A 390 34.10 -13.88 12.22
C ASP A 390 33.11 -13.10 13.09
N ASN A 391 32.50 -12.07 12.51
CA ASN A 391 31.54 -11.22 13.20
C ASN A 391 30.22 -11.93 13.50
N ALA A 392 29.69 -12.75 12.57
CA ALA A 392 28.52 -13.59 12.84
C ALA A 392 28.77 -14.56 14.01
N VAL A 393 29.93 -15.23 14.02
CA VAL A 393 30.32 -16.16 15.09
C VAL A 393 30.48 -15.43 16.42
N THR A 394 31.14 -14.27 16.41
CA THR A 394 31.36 -13.44 17.60
C THR A 394 30.04 -12.92 18.16
N ALA A 395 29.12 -12.49 17.29
CA ALA A 395 27.80 -11.99 17.69
C ALA A 395 27.00 -13.05 18.48
N VAL A 396 26.95 -14.28 17.98
CA VAL A 396 26.25 -15.38 18.67
C VAL A 396 26.91 -15.70 20.02
N LYS A 397 28.26 -15.71 20.07
CA LYS A 397 29.01 -16.00 21.31
C LYS A 397 28.85 -14.90 22.36
N ALA A 398 28.89 -13.64 21.95
CA ALA A 398 28.88 -12.49 22.85
C ALA A 398 27.47 -12.06 23.28
N TYR A 399 26.45 -12.29 22.46
CA TYR A 399 25.09 -11.79 22.68
C TYR A 399 24.05 -12.93 22.57
N LEU A 400 24.11 -13.86 23.51
CA LEU A 400 23.25 -15.05 23.54
C LEU A 400 21.76 -14.67 23.46
N GLY A 401 21.04 -15.35 22.58
CA GLY A 401 19.61 -15.11 22.35
C GLY A 401 19.30 -13.85 21.53
N THR A 402 20.26 -12.98 21.23
CA THR A 402 20.02 -11.81 20.37
C THR A 402 19.93 -12.22 18.90
N VAL A 403 20.81 -13.11 18.44
CA VAL A 403 20.79 -13.64 17.07
C VAL A 403 19.85 -14.83 16.98
N ALA A 404 18.73 -14.66 16.27
CA ALA A 404 17.72 -15.69 16.02
C ALA A 404 18.04 -16.55 14.79
N ALA A 405 18.69 -15.97 13.77
CA ALA A 405 19.13 -16.69 12.59
C ALA A 405 20.42 -16.13 11.97
N ILE A 406 21.15 -16.97 11.24
CA ILE A 406 22.22 -16.57 10.33
C ILE A 406 21.85 -16.99 8.91
N LEU A 407 21.82 -16.03 7.99
CA LEU A 407 21.42 -16.19 6.60
C LEU A 407 22.63 -15.98 5.70
N VAL A 408 23.06 -17.02 4.97
CA VAL A 408 24.27 -16.98 4.15
C VAL A 408 23.91 -16.79 2.68
N GLY A 409 24.51 -15.78 2.06
CA GLY A 409 24.31 -15.45 0.66
C GLY A 409 23.17 -14.44 0.41
N ASN A 410 23.26 -13.77 -0.72
CA ASN A 410 22.31 -12.79 -1.25
C ASN A 410 22.34 -12.86 -2.78
N GLU A 411 21.27 -13.35 -3.41
CA GLU A 411 21.10 -13.42 -4.89
C GLU A 411 22.19 -14.24 -5.63
N ASN A 412 22.95 -15.05 -4.90
CA ASN A 412 24.12 -15.73 -5.42
C ASN A 412 23.80 -16.79 -6.49
N LEU A 413 22.60 -17.40 -6.44
CA LEU A 413 22.18 -18.36 -7.46
C LEU A 413 22.13 -17.73 -8.86
N MET A 414 21.70 -16.46 -8.99
CA MET A 414 21.65 -15.77 -10.27
C MET A 414 23.04 -15.60 -10.91
N ILE A 415 24.05 -15.29 -10.10
CA ILE A 415 25.43 -15.12 -10.56
C ILE A 415 26.20 -16.44 -10.66
N GLY A 416 25.50 -17.59 -10.58
CA GLY A 416 26.06 -18.91 -10.86
C GLY A 416 26.71 -19.62 -9.66
N VAL A 417 26.58 -19.11 -8.44
CA VAL A 417 27.03 -19.81 -7.22
C VAL A 417 26.12 -21.00 -6.96
N LYS A 418 26.70 -22.14 -6.55
CA LYS A 418 25.96 -23.37 -6.32
C LYS A 418 25.49 -23.48 -4.88
N ALA A 419 24.39 -24.23 -4.67
CA ALA A 419 23.86 -24.47 -3.33
C ALA A 419 24.93 -25.07 -2.39
N VAL A 420 25.81 -25.93 -2.92
CA VAL A 420 26.91 -26.53 -2.16
C VAL A 420 27.87 -25.48 -1.59
N ASP A 421 28.12 -24.38 -2.30
CA ASP A 421 29.05 -23.34 -1.85
C ASP A 421 28.46 -22.54 -0.69
N ILE A 422 27.16 -22.22 -0.76
CA ILE A 422 26.41 -21.58 0.33
C ILE A 422 26.44 -22.48 1.57
N LEU A 423 26.16 -23.77 1.39
CA LEU A 423 26.12 -24.76 2.47
C LEU A 423 27.49 -24.97 3.12
N ASN A 424 28.58 -24.88 2.35
CA ASN A 424 29.93 -24.97 2.89
C ASN A 424 30.23 -23.84 3.88
N ILE A 425 29.82 -22.59 3.56
CA ILE A 425 29.99 -21.46 4.49
C ILE A 425 29.12 -21.64 5.75
N VAL A 426 27.88 -22.11 5.60
CA VAL A 426 27.01 -22.45 6.74
C VAL A 426 27.67 -23.50 7.63
N ALA A 427 28.27 -24.54 7.04
CA ALA A 427 28.99 -25.58 7.77
C ALA A 427 30.21 -25.02 8.51
N THR A 428 30.97 -24.10 7.89
CA THR A 428 32.08 -23.40 8.54
C THR A 428 31.61 -22.62 9.78
N ILE A 429 30.50 -21.88 9.68
CA ILE A 429 29.95 -21.11 10.80
C ILE A 429 29.50 -22.07 11.92
N LYS A 430 28.74 -23.13 11.59
CA LYS A 430 28.28 -24.15 12.54
C LYS A 430 29.46 -24.79 13.29
N SER A 431 30.53 -25.14 12.57
CA SER A 431 31.75 -25.72 13.15
C SER A 431 32.41 -24.77 14.16
N ARG A 432 32.53 -23.47 13.82
CA ARG A 432 33.15 -22.45 14.68
C ARG A 432 32.34 -22.07 15.91
N LEU A 433 31.02 -22.24 15.86
CA LEU A 433 30.12 -22.09 17.01
C LEU A 433 30.14 -23.31 17.92
N GLY A 434 30.37 -24.51 17.37
CA GLY A 434 30.21 -25.78 18.07
C GLY A 434 28.73 -26.16 18.21
N SER A 435 28.46 -27.46 18.43
CA SER A 435 27.11 -28.03 18.38
C SER A 435 26.11 -27.35 19.32
N LYS A 436 26.53 -26.99 20.53
CA LYS A 436 25.67 -26.38 21.55
C LYS A 436 25.19 -24.98 21.16
N LEU A 437 26.08 -24.10 20.68
CA LEU A 437 25.70 -22.75 20.29
C LEU A 437 25.01 -22.73 18.92
N ALA A 438 25.45 -23.57 17.99
CA ALA A 438 24.80 -23.71 16.68
C ALA A 438 23.32 -24.12 16.82
N ALA A 439 22.97 -24.96 17.81
CA ALA A 439 21.58 -25.34 18.06
C ALA A 439 20.68 -24.19 18.56
N THR A 440 21.25 -23.07 18.99
CA THR A 440 20.48 -21.91 19.49
C THR A 440 20.09 -20.91 18.40
N VAL A 441 20.57 -21.12 17.16
CA VAL A 441 20.41 -20.17 16.05
C VAL A 441 19.96 -20.94 14.81
N LYS A 442 18.99 -20.40 14.07
CA LYS A 442 18.56 -20.97 12.78
C LYS A 442 19.54 -20.62 11.67
N PHE A 443 19.68 -21.45 10.65
CA PHE A 443 20.54 -21.19 9.50
C PHE A 443 19.73 -21.14 8.21
N GLY A 444 20.00 -20.16 7.37
CA GLY A 444 19.29 -19.97 6.12
C GLY A 444 20.12 -19.36 5.02
N THR A 445 19.45 -18.99 3.94
CA THR A 445 20.01 -18.26 2.81
C THR A 445 18.99 -17.26 2.28
N VAL A 446 19.42 -16.26 1.51
CA VAL A 446 18.51 -15.34 0.84
C VAL A 446 18.83 -15.26 -0.65
N GLN A 447 17.85 -15.54 -1.50
CA GLN A 447 17.97 -15.51 -2.97
C GLN A 447 16.82 -14.71 -3.58
N ARG A 448 16.88 -14.36 -4.88
CA ARG A 448 15.75 -13.66 -5.50
C ARG A 448 14.61 -14.63 -5.74
N ILE A 449 13.40 -14.10 -5.73
CA ILE A 449 12.19 -14.90 -5.90
C ILE A 449 12.17 -15.63 -7.26
N THR A 450 12.70 -14.99 -8.30
CA THR A 450 12.84 -15.53 -9.66
C THR A 450 13.65 -16.82 -9.70
N GLU A 451 14.66 -16.98 -8.84
CA GLU A 451 15.44 -18.22 -8.80
C GLU A 451 14.66 -19.35 -8.14
N TYR A 452 13.90 -19.06 -7.08
CA TYR A 452 13.09 -20.08 -6.42
C TYR A 452 11.94 -20.59 -7.28
N LEU A 453 11.37 -19.74 -8.15
CA LEU A 453 10.29 -20.11 -9.05
C LEU A 453 10.77 -20.76 -10.36
N SER A 454 12.03 -20.56 -10.73
CA SER A 454 12.56 -21.03 -12.01
C SER A 454 12.95 -22.51 -11.96
N SER A 455 12.46 -23.27 -12.94
CA SER A 455 12.81 -24.69 -13.12
C SER A 455 14.31 -24.91 -13.35
N VAL A 456 15.04 -23.89 -13.82
CA VAL A 456 16.50 -23.91 -14.01
C VAL A 456 17.24 -24.12 -12.68
N TYR A 457 16.72 -23.57 -11.59
CA TYR A 457 17.36 -23.64 -10.26
C TYR A 457 16.69 -24.65 -9.32
N ALA A 458 15.71 -25.43 -9.79
CA ALA A 458 14.94 -26.35 -8.96
C ALA A 458 15.81 -27.30 -8.13
N ALA A 459 16.89 -27.83 -8.71
CA ALA A 459 17.84 -28.70 -8.00
C ALA A 459 18.63 -27.95 -6.90
N GLU A 460 19.01 -26.69 -7.14
CA GLU A 460 19.73 -25.86 -6.17
C GLU A 460 18.79 -25.49 -5.01
N THR A 461 17.56 -25.05 -5.32
CA THR A 461 16.51 -24.72 -4.35
C THR A 461 16.13 -25.92 -3.48
N ALA A 462 15.99 -27.11 -4.09
CA ALA A 462 15.76 -28.35 -3.35
C ALA A 462 16.92 -28.70 -2.41
N SER A 463 18.17 -28.50 -2.85
CA SER A 463 19.35 -28.75 -2.01
C SER A 463 19.45 -27.80 -0.81
N LEU A 464 19.08 -26.52 -0.99
CA LEU A 464 19.06 -25.51 0.06
C LEU A 464 17.92 -25.75 1.06
N SER A 465 16.69 -25.94 0.59
CA SER A 465 15.51 -26.24 1.46
C SER A 465 15.72 -27.48 2.32
N ALA A 466 16.38 -28.52 1.79
CA ALA A 466 16.59 -29.75 2.54
C ALA A 466 17.60 -29.64 3.70
N LYS A 467 18.44 -28.59 3.72
CA LYS A 467 19.60 -28.49 4.65
C LYS A 467 19.63 -27.20 5.47
N LEU A 468 18.72 -26.28 5.21
CA LEU A 468 18.60 -25.00 5.87
C LEU A 468 17.24 -24.87 6.56
N ASP A 469 17.22 -24.17 7.68
CA ASP A 469 16.02 -23.91 8.47
C ASP A 469 15.16 -22.78 7.85
N ILE A 470 15.77 -21.92 7.02
CA ILE A 470 15.13 -20.73 6.43
C ILE A 470 15.55 -20.58 4.96
N LEU A 471 14.56 -20.43 4.07
CA LEU A 471 14.74 -19.87 2.73
C LEU A 471 14.16 -18.46 2.70
N GLY A 472 15.04 -17.46 2.74
CA GLY A 472 14.66 -16.06 2.65
C GLY A 472 14.64 -15.57 1.22
N VAL A 473 13.83 -14.55 0.95
CA VAL A 473 13.71 -13.94 -0.38
C VAL A 473 14.26 -12.51 -0.34
N THR A 474 15.15 -12.19 -1.27
CA THR A 474 15.62 -10.82 -1.49
C THR A 474 14.61 -10.12 -2.38
N ILE A 475 14.07 -9.01 -1.88
CA ILE A 475 13.18 -8.12 -2.60
C ILE A 475 13.93 -6.79 -2.76
N TYR A 476 14.67 -6.64 -3.86
CA TYR A 476 15.25 -5.36 -4.25
C TYR A 476 14.84 -5.06 -5.70
N PRO A 477 14.03 -4.01 -5.94
CA PRO A 477 14.03 -3.38 -7.24
C PRO A 477 15.36 -2.64 -7.39
N PHE A 478 16.38 -3.27 -7.99
CA PHE A 478 17.54 -2.52 -8.44
C PHE A 478 17.07 -1.54 -9.52
N PHE A 479 17.28 -0.25 -9.27
CA PHE A 479 17.14 0.79 -10.28
C PHE A 479 18.52 0.99 -10.92
N ASP A 480 18.79 0.25 -11.99
CA ASP A 480 19.95 0.51 -12.83
C ASP A 480 19.50 1.04 -14.21
N ARG A 481 20.44 1.53 -15.03
CA ARG A 481 20.11 2.08 -16.35
C ARG A 481 19.52 1.05 -17.34
N ARG A 482 19.42 -0.23 -16.97
CA ARG A 482 18.91 -1.33 -17.79
C ARG A 482 17.51 -1.77 -17.36
N THR A 483 16.98 -1.27 -16.25
CA THR A 483 15.67 -1.67 -15.72
C THR A 483 14.56 -0.77 -16.26
N THR A 484 13.48 -1.38 -16.77
CA THR A 484 12.32 -0.66 -17.30
C THR A 484 11.14 -0.74 -16.32
N PRO A 485 10.17 0.20 -16.39
CA PRO A 485 8.96 0.13 -15.57
C PRO A 485 8.21 -1.20 -15.71
N ALA A 486 8.21 -1.80 -16.91
CA ALA A 486 7.58 -3.08 -17.19
C ALA A 486 8.29 -4.25 -16.47
N SER A 487 9.63 -4.30 -16.50
CA SER A 487 10.39 -5.35 -15.80
C SER A 487 10.22 -5.28 -14.28
N GLN A 488 10.00 -4.07 -13.74
CA GLN A 488 9.74 -3.88 -12.30
C GLN A 488 8.32 -4.32 -11.92
N LEU A 489 7.32 -3.98 -12.74
CA LEU A 489 5.92 -4.39 -12.52
C LEU A 489 5.78 -5.91 -12.58
N GLN A 490 6.51 -6.57 -13.48
CA GLN A 490 6.57 -8.03 -13.56
C GLN A 490 7.17 -8.64 -12.29
N PHE A 491 8.29 -8.10 -11.79
CA PHE A 491 8.90 -8.53 -10.52
C PHE A 491 7.94 -8.40 -9.32
N TRP A 492 7.20 -7.29 -9.24
CA TRP A 492 6.17 -7.08 -8.22
C TRP A 492 4.99 -8.06 -8.34
N THR A 493 4.63 -8.43 -9.57
CA THR A 493 3.55 -9.41 -9.84
C THR A 493 3.97 -10.82 -9.45
N GLU A 494 5.22 -11.21 -9.72
CA GLU A 494 5.81 -12.48 -9.27
C GLU A 494 5.93 -12.55 -7.74
N LEU A 495 6.10 -11.41 -7.08
CA LEU A 495 6.11 -11.29 -5.61
C LEU A 495 4.73 -11.54 -4.99
N LEU A 496 3.69 -11.02 -5.61
CA LEU A 496 2.31 -11.16 -5.15
C LEU A 496 1.72 -12.55 -5.45
N SER A 497 2.30 -13.30 -6.39
CA SER A 497 1.89 -14.68 -6.71
C SER A 497 2.50 -15.73 -5.78
N CYS A 498 3.53 -15.40 -4.98
CA CYS A 498 4.25 -16.32 -4.10
C CYS A 498 3.65 -16.48 -2.69
N GLY A 499 2.35 -16.74 -2.59
CA GLY A 499 1.71 -17.04 -1.29
C GLY A 499 2.47 -18.06 -0.43
N GLU A 500 2.55 -17.77 0.88
CA GLU A 500 2.88 -18.62 2.04
C GLU A 500 3.71 -19.91 1.81
N TRP A 501 4.98 -19.93 2.27
CA TRP A 501 5.69 -21.19 2.58
C TRP A 501 6.52 -21.11 3.87
N CYS A 502 6.09 -21.88 4.87
CA CYS A 502 6.93 -22.69 5.75
C CYS A 502 6.13 -23.95 6.08
N ASP A 503 6.51 -25.10 5.54
CA ASP A 503 6.24 -26.40 6.16
C ASP A 503 7.42 -27.34 5.89
N GLY A 504 8.05 -27.79 6.97
CA GLY A 504 9.07 -28.85 6.98
C GLY A 504 8.48 -30.21 7.42
N PRO A 505 9.21 -31.33 7.25
CA PRO A 505 8.69 -32.67 6.96
C PRO A 505 8.47 -33.54 8.23
N PRO A 506 7.72 -34.70 8.22
CA PRO A 506 8.11 -35.91 7.49
C PRO A 506 6.99 -36.82 6.91
N SER A 507 7.42 -37.58 5.89
CA SER A 507 7.05 -38.99 5.62
C SER A 507 5.60 -39.40 5.31
N HIS A 508 5.47 -40.01 4.12
CA HIS A 508 4.67 -41.21 3.78
C HIS A 508 3.14 -41.12 3.86
N GLY A 509 2.50 -41.49 2.74
CA GLY A 509 1.19 -42.15 2.77
C GLY A 509 0.11 -41.45 1.95
N ARG A 510 -0.70 -42.28 1.27
CA ARG A 510 -1.73 -41.95 0.28
C ARG A 510 -3.06 -41.50 0.90
N CYS A 511 -3.84 -40.85 0.02
CA CYS A 511 -5.28 -41.00 -0.23
C CYS A 511 -6.36 -40.64 0.81
N ASP A 512 -7.39 -40.00 0.23
CA ASP A 512 -8.82 -40.00 0.58
C ASP A 512 -9.28 -39.20 1.80
N GLN A 513 -9.71 -37.95 1.61
CA GLN A 513 -11.10 -37.54 1.35
C GLN A 513 -11.21 -36.02 1.30
#